data_AF-Z9JX02-F1
#
_entry.id   AF-Z9JX02-F1
#
_cell.length_a   1.000
_cell.length_b   1.000
_cell.length_c   1.000
_cell.angle_alpha   90.00
_cell.angle_beta   90.00
_cell.angle_gamma   90.00
#
_symmetry.space_group_name_H-M   'P 1'
#
loop_
_entity.id
_entity.type
_entity.pdbx_description
1 polymer ?
#
loop_
_entity_poly.entity_id
_entity_poly.type
_entity_poly.pdbx_seq_one_letter_code
_entity_poly.pdbx_strand_id
1 'polypeptide(L)'
;MTKVFNPPPAWPEPPHDGWAPPAGWRPELQWGPVPAGWRTWVPAEQVHDVGGPLLESEDVPASGARPRPRVQDYPVTVLNPGMWSQNHLEAEDFGFGPEKERRERPRLRLAVTITVTALGFLLAAATAVLFVRLADFAVHDLPSRSSADAAFSAPAAPVPAIDAVHGA
;
A
#
# COMPACT_ATOMS: atom_id res chain seq x y z
N MET A 1 -19.31 9.95 -49.86
CA MET A 1 -19.30 9.24 -48.57
C MET A 1 -20.71 8.78 -48.25
N THR A 2 -20.95 7.47 -48.24
CA THR A 2 -22.25 6.86 -47.92
C THR A 2 -22.43 6.85 -46.39
N LYS A 3 -23.61 7.32 -45.92
CA LYS A 3 -23.98 7.31 -44.50
C LYS A 3 -25.00 6.21 -44.26
N VAL A 4 -24.84 5.47 -43.18
CA VAL A 4 -25.71 4.36 -42.78
C VAL A 4 -26.43 4.75 -41.49
N PHE A 5 -27.67 4.27 -41.35
CA PHE A 5 -28.48 4.49 -40.16
C PHE A 5 -28.03 3.59 -39.02
N ASN A 6 -27.70 4.17 -37.86
CA ASN A 6 -27.26 3.49 -36.64
C ASN A 6 -28.32 3.67 -35.53
N PRO A 7 -29.30 2.76 -35.40
CA PRO A 7 -30.33 2.86 -34.36
C PRO A 7 -29.73 2.70 -32.95
N PRO A 8 -30.15 3.51 -31.97
CA PRO A 8 -29.88 3.25 -30.56
C PRO A 8 -30.33 1.85 -30.10
N PRO A 9 -29.78 1.29 -29.01
CA PRO A 9 -30.13 -0.06 -28.55
C PRO A 9 -31.61 -0.27 -28.18
N ALA A 10 -32.33 0.80 -27.85
CA ALA A 10 -33.75 0.77 -27.52
C ALA A 10 -34.68 0.92 -28.75
N TRP A 11 -34.11 1.18 -29.93
CA TRP A 11 -34.86 1.39 -31.17
C TRP A 11 -34.97 0.06 -31.93
N PRO A 12 -36.03 -0.12 -32.75
CA PRO A 12 -36.12 -1.28 -33.61
C PRO A 12 -35.01 -1.28 -34.66
N GLU A 13 -34.62 -2.48 -35.07
CA GLU A 13 -33.64 -2.69 -36.13
C GLU A 13 -34.21 -2.24 -37.49
N PRO A 14 -33.39 -1.61 -38.37
CA PRO A 14 -33.83 -1.22 -39.70
C PRO A 14 -34.27 -2.45 -40.53
N PRO A 15 -35.23 -2.28 -41.46
CA PRO A 15 -35.76 -3.39 -42.26
C PRO A 15 -34.72 -4.14 -43.11
N HIS A 16 -33.66 -3.46 -43.52
CA HIS A 16 -32.57 -4.02 -44.32
C HIS A 16 -31.29 -3.17 -44.19
N ASP A 17 -30.14 -3.75 -44.52
CA ASP A 17 -28.87 -3.05 -44.52
C ASP A 17 -28.86 -1.84 -45.46
N GLY A 18 -28.32 -0.72 -44.97
CA GLY A 18 -28.30 0.54 -45.73
C GLY A 18 -29.67 1.23 -45.84
N TRP A 19 -30.65 0.84 -45.01
CA TRP A 19 -31.92 1.55 -44.95
C TRP A 19 -31.75 3.04 -44.66
N ALA A 20 -32.46 3.84 -45.44
CA ALA A 20 -32.60 5.27 -45.22
C ALA A 20 -34.09 5.60 -45.06
N PRO A 21 -34.45 6.45 -44.08
CA PRO A 21 -35.83 6.83 -43.89
C PRO A 21 -36.33 7.67 -45.06
N PRO A 22 -37.64 7.59 -45.37
CA PRO A 22 -38.27 8.48 -46.32
C PRO A 22 -38.20 9.94 -45.85
N ALA A 23 -38.31 10.88 -46.79
CA ALA A 23 -38.33 12.31 -46.48
C ALA A 23 -39.47 12.65 -45.49
N GLY A 24 -39.11 13.23 -44.34
CA GLY A 24 -40.07 13.59 -43.28
C GLY A 24 -40.24 12.56 -42.17
N TRP A 25 -39.51 11.45 -42.20
CA TRP A 25 -39.51 10.46 -41.11
C TRP A 25 -39.11 11.06 -39.76
N ARG A 26 -39.79 10.59 -38.70
CA ARG A 26 -39.47 10.88 -37.31
C ARG A 26 -39.53 9.59 -36.50
N PRO A 27 -38.68 9.42 -35.49
CA PRO A 27 -38.78 8.29 -34.59
C PRO A 27 -40.11 8.32 -33.83
N GLU A 28 -40.72 7.15 -33.64
CA GLU A 28 -41.92 7.04 -32.83
C GLU A 28 -41.60 7.36 -31.36
N LEU A 29 -42.55 7.97 -30.65
CA LEU A 29 -42.35 8.37 -29.25
C LEU A 29 -42.02 7.19 -28.32
N GLN A 30 -42.49 5.99 -28.69
CA GLN A 30 -42.30 4.75 -27.93
C GLN A 30 -40.89 4.16 -28.00
N TRP A 31 -40.06 4.56 -28.98
CA TRP A 31 -38.70 4.04 -29.14
C TRP A 31 -37.71 4.64 -28.15
N GLY A 32 -38.15 5.60 -27.34
CA GLY A 32 -37.31 6.24 -26.32
C GLY A 32 -36.35 7.28 -26.90
N PRO A 33 -35.81 8.17 -26.05
CA PRO A 33 -34.95 9.25 -26.50
C PRO A 33 -33.60 8.72 -27.00
N VAL A 34 -33.01 9.45 -27.94
CA VAL A 34 -31.62 9.19 -28.38
C VAL A 34 -30.67 9.53 -27.22
N PRO A 35 -29.78 8.60 -26.80
CA PRO A 35 -28.80 8.88 -25.76
C PRO A 35 -27.87 10.05 -26.10
N ALA A 36 -27.38 10.75 -25.08
CA ALA A 36 -26.45 11.85 -25.26
C ALA A 36 -25.17 11.39 -26.00
N GLY A 37 -24.79 12.12 -27.05
CA GLY A 37 -23.60 11.80 -27.86
C GLY A 37 -23.81 10.76 -28.96
N TRP A 38 -24.99 10.13 -29.05
CA TRP A 38 -25.27 9.13 -30.08
C TRP A 38 -25.42 9.76 -31.47
N ARG A 39 -24.78 9.15 -32.47
CA ARG A 39 -24.86 9.56 -33.88
C ARG A 39 -25.70 8.53 -34.65
N THR A 40 -26.93 8.90 -34.99
CA THR A 40 -27.84 8.07 -35.80
C THR A 40 -27.39 7.90 -37.24
N TRP A 41 -26.45 8.72 -37.69
CA TRP A 41 -25.87 8.67 -39.03
C TRP A 41 -24.36 8.57 -38.93
N VAL A 42 -23.82 7.42 -39.31
CA VAL A 42 -22.38 7.16 -39.30
C VAL A 42 -21.91 6.83 -40.72
N PRO A 43 -20.64 7.13 -41.07
CA PRO A 43 -20.03 6.60 -42.29
C PRO A 43 -20.12 5.08 -42.33
N ALA A 44 -20.42 4.49 -43.50
CA ALA A 44 -20.56 3.04 -43.65
C ALA A 44 -19.35 2.24 -43.12
N GLU A 45 -18.15 2.81 -43.24
CA GLU A 45 -16.89 2.24 -42.75
C GLU A 45 -16.84 2.09 -41.22
N GLN A 46 -17.57 2.92 -40.47
CA GLN A 46 -17.61 2.86 -39.00
C GLN A 46 -18.60 1.82 -38.46
N VAL A 47 -19.58 1.35 -39.25
CA VAL A 47 -20.58 0.37 -38.78
C VAL A 47 -19.94 -1.01 -38.56
N HIS A 48 -18.92 -1.35 -39.34
CA HIS A 48 -18.20 -2.62 -39.24
C HIS A 48 -17.08 -2.63 -38.19
N ASP A 49 -16.71 -1.44 -37.68
CA ASP A 49 -15.51 -1.26 -36.83
C ASP A 49 -15.86 -0.96 -35.36
N VAL A 50 -17.13 -0.66 -35.04
CA VAL A 50 -17.55 -0.56 -33.63
C VAL A 50 -17.97 -1.96 -33.15
N GLY A 51 -16.97 -2.83 -32.98
CA GLY A 51 -17.06 -3.81 -31.90
C GLY A 51 -17.39 -3.02 -30.64
N GLY A 52 -18.49 -3.35 -29.95
CA GLY A 52 -18.92 -2.58 -28.79
C GLY A 52 -17.73 -2.34 -27.84
N PRO A 53 -17.67 -1.24 -27.07
CA PRO A 53 -16.51 -0.90 -26.22
C PRO A 53 -16.08 -2.01 -25.24
N LEU A 54 -16.92 -3.02 -25.06
CA LEU A 54 -16.63 -4.26 -24.35
C LEU A 54 -15.67 -5.20 -25.12
N LEU A 55 -15.80 -5.34 -26.45
CA LEU A 55 -14.91 -6.14 -27.29
C LEU A 55 -13.50 -5.53 -27.40
N GLU A 56 -13.39 -4.20 -27.53
CA GLU A 56 -12.07 -3.53 -27.51
C GLU A 56 -11.40 -3.60 -26.13
N SER A 57 -12.18 -3.81 -25.06
CA SER A 57 -11.67 -3.96 -23.69
C SER A 57 -11.32 -5.42 -23.32
N GLU A 58 -11.73 -6.41 -24.12
CA GLU A 58 -11.32 -7.81 -23.89
C GLU A 58 -9.82 -8.02 -24.15
N ASP A 59 -9.23 -7.22 -25.05
CA ASP A 59 -7.82 -7.32 -25.43
C ASP A 59 -6.89 -6.39 -24.63
N VAL A 60 -7.44 -5.54 -23.75
CA VAL A 60 -6.65 -4.68 -22.85
C VAL A 60 -6.63 -5.31 -21.46
N PRO A 61 -5.55 -6.01 -21.07
CA PRO A 61 -5.50 -6.62 -19.76
C PRO A 61 -5.40 -5.53 -18.70
N ALA A 62 -6.48 -5.32 -17.95
CA ALA A 62 -6.53 -4.40 -16.81
C ALA A 62 -5.47 -4.68 -15.71
N SER A 63 -4.75 -5.80 -15.81
CA SER A 63 -3.81 -6.27 -14.79
C SER A 63 -2.45 -6.76 -15.32
N GLY A 64 -2.09 -6.46 -16.58
CA GLY A 64 -0.82 -6.94 -17.18
C GLY A 64 -0.75 -8.45 -17.43
N ALA A 65 -1.83 -9.18 -17.16
CA ALA A 65 -1.96 -10.59 -17.46
C ALA A 65 -2.06 -10.79 -18.98
N ARG A 66 -1.17 -11.59 -19.57
CA ARG A 66 -1.21 -11.88 -21.01
C ARG A 66 -2.43 -12.76 -21.33
N PRO A 67 -3.21 -12.48 -22.39
CA PRO A 67 -4.30 -13.35 -22.83
C PRO A 67 -3.76 -14.77 -23.13
N ARG A 68 -4.31 -15.80 -22.48
CA ARG A 68 -3.92 -17.20 -22.71
C ARG A 68 -4.84 -17.89 -23.73
N PRO A 69 -4.30 -18.84 -24.53
CA PRO A 69 -5.12 -19.80 -25.26
C PRO A 69 -5.98 -20.62 -24.29
N ARG A 70 -7.25 -20.85 -24.63
CA ARG A 70 -8.17 -21.67 -23.82
C ARG A 70 -7.57 -23.07 -23.60
N VAL A 71 -7.31 -23.41 -22.34
CA VAL A 71 -6.88 -24.75 -21.92
C VAL A 71 -8.02 -25.73 -22.25
N GLN A 72 -7.82 -26.62 -23.21
CA GLN A 72 -8.81 -27.62 -23.62
C GLN A 72 -8.73 -28.91 -22.77
N ASP A 73 -7.55 -29.21 -22.23
CA ASP A 73 -7.29 -30.38 -21.40
C ASP A 73 -6.88 -29.93 -19.99
N TYR A 74 -7.67 -30.29 -18.98
CA TYR A 74 -7.30 -30.08 -17.58
C TYR A 74 -6.28 -31.17 -17.16
N PRO A 75 -5.03 -30.82 -16.79
CA PRO A 75 -3.99 -31.80 -16.46
C PRO A 75 -4.11 -32.32 -15.02
N VAL A 76 -5.30 -32.27 -14.41
CA VAL A 76 -5.52 -32.73 -13.03
C VAL A 76 -6.14 -34.12 -13.07
N THR A 77 -5.30 -35.14 -12.85
CA THR A 77 -5.77 -36.49 -12.60
C THR A 77 -6.07 -36.64 -11.11
N VAL A 78 -7.34 -36.89 -10.78
CA VAL A 78 -7.75 -37.20 -9.40
C VAL A 78 -7.35 -38.65 -9.12
N LEU A 79 -6.30 -38.84 -8.31
CA LEU A 79 -5.84 -40.18 -7.96
C LEU A 79 -6.75 -40.83 -6.92
N ASN A 80 -7.32 -40.05 -5.99
CA ASN A 80 -8.29 -40.46 -4.97
C ASN A 80 -9.15 -39.27 -4.50
N PRO A 81 -10.33 -39.48 -3.89
CA PRO A 81 -11.07 -38.40 -3.25
C PRO A 81 -10.19 -37.73 -2.18
N GLY A 82 -9.83 -36.46 -2.38
CA GLY A 82 -8.95 -35.70 -1.50
C GLY A 82 -7.45 -35.84 -1.78
N MET A 83 -7.02 -36.59 -2.81
CA MET A 83 -5.63 -36.61 -3.29
C MET A 83 -5.59 -36.23 -4.77
N TRP A 84 -5.01 -35.06 -5.04
CA TRP A 84 -4.73 -34.56 -6.39
C TRP A 84 -3.27 -34.85 -6.73
N SER A 85 -2.97 -35.36 -7.93
CA SER A 85 -1.59 -35.39 -8.42
C SER A 85 -1.10 -33.96 -8.66
N GLN A 86 0.21 -33.72 -8.51
CA GLN A 86 0.84 -32.41 -8.70
C GLN A 86 0.26 -31.65 -9.89
N ASN A 87 -0.32 -30.48 -9.60
CA ASN A 87 -0.95 -29.66 -10.61
C ASN A 87 0.13 -28.90 -11.38
N HIS A 88 0.44 -29.36 -12.59
CA HIS A 88 1.44 -28.69 -13.44
C HIS A 88 1.01 -27.27 -13.85
N LEU A 89 -0.26 -26.88 -13.58
CA LEU A 89 -0.76 -25.51 -13.74
C LEU A 89 -0.08 -24.50 -12.79
N GLU A 90 0.55 -24.94 -11.69
CA GLU A 90 1.23 -24.05 -10.73
C GLU A 90 2.49 -23.38 -11.33
N ALA A 91 3.05 -23.96 -12.39
CA ALA A 91 4.20 -23.40 -13.10
C ALA A 91 3.82 -22.53 -14.31
N GLU A 92 2.53 -22.36 -14.59
CA GLU A 92 2.10 -21.66 -15.80
C GLU A 92 2.14 -20.14 -15.63
N ASP A 93 2.66 -19.46 -16.65
CA ASP A 93 2.86 -18.01 -16.72
C ASP A 93 1.52 -17.26 -16.59
N PHE A 94 1.16 -16.86 -15.36
CA PHE A 94 -0.05 -16.08 -15.05
C PHE A 94 0.11 -14.59 -15.43
N GLY A 95 1.10 -14.24 -16.25
CA GLY A 95 1.47 -12.85 -16.58
C GLY A 95 2.22 -12.14 -15.45
N PHE A 96 2.46 -12.82 -14.34
CA PHE A 96 3.38 -12.39 -13.30
C PHE A 96 4.71 -13.09 -13.53
N GLY A 97 5.81 -12.33 -13.45
CA GLY A 97 7.16 -12.92 -13.53
C GLY A 97 7.33 -14.04 -12.50
N PRO A 98 8.27 -14.98 -12.74
CA PRO A 98 8.47 -16.12 -11.86
C PRO A 98 8.62 -15.64 -10.41
N GLU A 99 7.94 -16.33 -9.49
CA GLU A 99 7.97 -15.96 -8.07
C GLU A 99 9.44 -15.91 -7.61
N LYS A 100 9.84 -14.77 -7.05
CA LYS A 100 11.20 -14.59 -6.56
C LYS A 100 11.42 -15.57 -5.42
N GLU A 101 12.22 -16.60 -5.68
CA GLU A 101 12.50 -17.69 -4.74
C GLU A 101 12.82 -17.14 -3.34
N ARG A 102 11.91 -17.36 -2.40
CA ARG A 102 12.06 -16.91 -1.02
C ARG A 102 13.08 -17.80 -0.33
N ARG A 103 14.37 -17.44 -0.45
CA ARG A 103 15.46 -18.19 0.16
C ARG A 103 15.37 -18.09 1.68
N GLU A 104 14.80 -19.11 2.32
CA GLU A 104 14.78 -19.20 3.77
C GLU A 104 16.19 -19.44 4.30
N ARG A 105 16.71 -18.49 5.08
CA ARG A 105 18.01 -18.58 5.75
C ARG A 105 17.80 -18.74 7.26
N PRO A 106 17.43 -19.95 7.75
CA PRO A 106 17.05 -20.16 9.14
C PRO A 106 18.18 -19.79 10.12
N ARG A 107 19.44 -20.09 9.76
CA ARG A 107 20.62 -19.73 10.56
C ARG A 107 20.82 -18.23 10.69
N LEU A 108 20.53 -17.46 9.64
CA LEU A 108 20.69 -16.00 9.65
C LEU A 108 19.60 -15.35 10.52
N ARG A 109 18.36 -15.84 10.44
CA ARG A 109 17.28 -15.39 11.32
C ARG A 109 17.62 -15.66 12.79
N LEU A 110 18.09 -16.87 13.10
CA LEU A 110 18.50 -17.24 14.46
C LEU A 110 19.63 -16.34 14.99
N ALA A 111 20.66 -16.10 14.18
CA ALA A 111 21.76 -15.21 14.55
C ALA A 111 21.27 -13.79 14.85
N VAL A 112 20.38 -13.24 14.01
CA VAL A 112 19.77 -11.92 14.21
C VAL A 112 18.94 -11.87 15.49
N THR A 113 18.16 -12.91 15.79
CA THR A 113 17.40 -12.95 17.05
C THR A 113 18.32 -12.95 18.26
N ILE A 114 19.37 -13.78 18.25
CA ILE A 114 20.35 -13.86 19.35
C ILE A 114 21.05 -12.51 19.56
N THR A 115 21.48 -11.85 18.48
CA THR A 115 22.17 -10.56 18.60
C THR A 115 21.27 -9.47 19.15
N VAL A 116 20.01 -9.39 18.69
CA VAL A 116 19.03 -8.43 19.22
C VAL A 116 18.74 -8.68 20.69
N THR A 117 18.56 -9.94 21.09
CA THR A 117 18.33 -10.30 22.50
C THR A 117 19.53 -9.95 23.38
N ALA A 118 20.75 -10.30 22.95
CA ALA A 118 21.97 -9.98 23.69
C ALA A 118 22.17 -8.45 23.83
N LEU A 119 21.90 -7.68 22.77
CA LEU A 119 21.98 -6.22 22.81
C LEU A 119 20.97 -5.63 23.80
N GLY A 120 19.75 -6.17 23.86
CA GLY A 120 18.74 -5.76 24.83
C GLY A 120 19.19 -5.99 26.28
N PHE A 121 19.78 -7.15 26.58
CA PHE A 121 20.33 -7.44 27.90
C PHE A 121 21.49 -6.52 28.27
N LEU A 122 22.39 -6.24 27.34
CA LEU A 122 23.50 -5.31 27.57
C LEU A 122 23.00 -3.89 27.84
N LEU A 123 21.99 -3.43 27.11
CA LEU A 123 21.40 -2.11 27.32
C LEU A 123 20.73 -2.02 28.70
N ALA A 124 19.96 -3.04 29.09
CA ALA A 124 19.34 -3.12 30.41
C ALA A 124 20.39 -3.11 31.54
N ALA A 125 21.45 -3.91 31.41
CA ALA A 125 22.54 -3.95 32.37
C ALA A 125 23.27 -2.60 32.47
N ALA A 126 23.59 -1.97 31.34
CA ALA A 126 24.21 -0.65 31.31
C ALA A 126 23.34 0.40 32.00
N THR A 127 22.02 0.34 31.81
CA THR A 127 21.06 1.25 32.45
C THR A 127 21.06 1.05 33.97
N ALA A 128 21.09 -0.19 34.45
CA ALA A 128 21.18 -0.49 35.87
C ALA A 128 22.51 0.00 36.49
N VAL A 129 23.64 -0.23 35.82
CA VAL A 129 24.95 0.28 36.27
C VAL A 129 24.95 1.81 36.33
N LEU A 130 24.42 2.47 35.31
CA LEU A 130 24.32 3.93 35.28
C LEU A 130 23.48 4.47 36.44
N PHE A 131 22.35 3.82 36.74
CA PHE A 131 21.50 4.19 37.86
C PHE A 131 22.23 4.06 39.20
N VAL A 132 22.93 2.94 39.43
CA VAL A 132 23.72 2.74 40.67
C VAL A 132 24.80 3.80 40.80
N ARG A 133 25.52 4.12 39.70
CA ARG A 133 26.54 5.18 39.68
C ARG A 133 25.95 6.55 40.00
N LEU A 134 24.78 6.87 39.46
CA LEU A 134 24.08 8.13 39.74
C LEU A 134 23.61 8.21 41.20
N ALA A 135 23.07 7.11 41.73
CA ALA A 135 22.62 7.05 43.12
C ALA A 135 23.80 7.19 44.11
N ASP A 136 24.90 6.51 43.83
CA ASP A 136 26.13 6.60 44.64
C ASP A 136 26.70 8.02 44.65
N PHE A 137 26.80 8.65 43.48
CA PHE A 137 27.17 10.06 43.34
C PHE A 137 26.23 10.98 44.12
N ALA A 138 24.93 10.75 44.04
CA ALA A 138 23.94 11.57 44.73
C ALA A 138 24.06 11.49 46.27
N VAL A 139 24.39 10.31 46.80
CA VAL A 139 24.52 10.09 48.24
C VAL A 139 25.85 10.60 48.78
N HIS A 140 26.95 10.38 48.07
CA HIS A 140 28.29 10.64 48.62
C HIS A 140 28.91 11.96 48.14
N ASP A 141 28.67 12.36 46.88
CA ASP A 141 29.38 13.50 46.26
C ASP A 141 28.56 14.80 46.22
N LEU A 142 27.23 14.73 46.16
CA LEU A 142 26.39 15.95 46.20
C LEU A 142 26.44 16.68 47.55
N PRO A 143 26.41 16.00 48.72
CA PRO A 143 26.44 16.69 50.01
C PRO A 143 27.77 17.43 50.26
N SER A 144 28.89 16.85 49.81
CA SER A 144 30.21 17.47 49.95
C SER A 144 30.37 18.70 49.06
N ARG A 145 29.84 18.67 47.83
CA ARG A 145 29.83 19.84 46.92
C ARG A 145 28.88 20.95 47.37
N SER A 146 27.65 20.60 47.77
CA SER A 146 26.70 21.59 48.31
C SER A 146 27.20 22.26 49.59
N SER A 147 27.91 21.53 50.45
CA SER A 147 28.55 22.09 51.64
C SER A 147 29.73 23.02 51.30
N ALA A 148 30.53 22.68 50.29
CA ALA A 148 31.62 23.54 49.81
C ALA A 148 31.09 24.84 49.17
N ASP A 149 30.01 24.75 48.38
CA ASP A 149 29.35 25.91 47.78
C ASP A 149 28.68 26.80 48.84
N ALA A 150 28.07 26.19 49.86
CA ALA A 150 27.51 26.91 51.00
C ALA A 150 28.59 27.61 51.84
N ALA A 151 29.77 27.01 51.99
CA ALA A 151 30.91 27.62 52.68
C ALA A 151 31.47 28.84 51.92
N PHE A 152 31.43 28.83 50.58
CA PHE A 152 31.79 30.00 49.76
C PHE A 152 30.73 31.10 49.76
N SER A 153 29.45 30.76 50.01
CA SER A 153 28.33 31.71 50.02
C SER A 153 27.95 32.22 51.41
N ALA A 154 28.59 31.74 52.49
CA ALA A 154 28.31 32.20 53.84
C ALA A 154 28.80 33.65 54.02
N PRO A 155 27.95 34.61 54.42
CA PRO A 155 28.41 35.95 54.74
C PRO A 155 29.35 35.89 55.94
N ALA A 156 30.51 36.52 55.85
CA ALA A 156 31.47 36.63 56.95
C ALA A 156 30.75 37.17 58.20
N ALA A 157 30.73 36.39 59.28
CA ALA A 157 30.13 36.81 60.54
C ALA A 157 30.82 38.09 61.04
N PRO A 158 30.07 39.09 61.53
CA PRO A 158 30.68 40.31 62.06
C PRO A 158 31.51 39.99 63.30
N VAL A 159 32.80 40.37 63.26
CA VAL A 159 33.72 40.34 64.40
C VAL A 159 33.12 41.21 65.51
N PRO A 160 32.97 40.73 66.76
CA PRO A 160 32.45 41.55 67.83
C PRO A 160 33.43 42.69 68.12
N ALA A 161 32.96 43.93 67.93
CA ALA A 161 33.68 45.12 68.35
C ALA A 161 33.80 45.12 69.87
N ILE A 162 35.04 45.09 70.37
CA ILE A 162 35.33 45.29 71.79
C ILE A 162 35.16 46.80 72.03
N ASP A 163 34.02 47.19 72.61
CA ASP A 163 33.80 48.56 73.07
C ASP A 163 34.75 48.87 74.22
N ALA A 164 35.70 49.76 73.95
CA ALA A 164 36.49 50.45 74.97
C ALA A 164 35.58 51.44 75.71
N VAL A 165 35.03 51.03 76.86
CA VAL A 165 34.36 51.93 77.80
C VAL A 165 35.41 52.55 78.72
N HIS A 166 35.61 53.86 78.55
CA HIS A 166 36.25 54.76 79.51
C HIS A 166 35.42 54.85 80.81
N GLY A 167 36.11 54.96 81.95
CA GLY A 167 35.60 55.72 83.10
C GLY A 167 36.03 55.20 84.47
N ALA A 168 37.17 55.70 84.97
CA ALA A 168 37.29 56.46 86.23
C ALA A 168 38.77 56.79 86.49
#